data_AF-A0A9D1FP57-F1
#
_entry.id   AF-A0A9D1FP57-F1
#
_cell.length_a   1.000
_cell.length_b   1.000
_cell.length_c   1.000
_cell.angle_alpha   90.00
_cell.angle_beta   90.00
_cell.angle_gamma   90.00
#
_symmetry.space_group_name_H-M   'P 1'
#
loop_
_entity.id
_entity.type
_entity.pdbx_description
1 polymer ?
#
loop_
_entity_poly.entity_id
_entity_poly.type
_entity_poly.pdbx_seq_one_letter_code
_entity_poly.pdbx_strand_id
1 'polypeptide(L)' 'MSAKMGRPTDNPKTEVIKIRATKDDREKLLFCCEKLGKTQYEVVMEGINKVYQKAKK' A
#
# COMPACT_ATOMS: atom_id res chain seq x y z
N MET A 1 -13.74 17.49 -32.51
CA MET A 1 -13.35 16.26 -31.80
C MET A 1 -12.38 16.66 -30.68
N SER A 2 -12.87 16.87 -29.46
CA SER A 2 -11.98 17.20 -28.34
C SER A 2 -11.37 15.91 -27.83
N ALA A 3 -10.07 15.71 -28.07
CA ALA A 3 -9.34 14.58 -27.51
C ALA A 3 -9.44 14.66 -25.99
N LYS A 4 -10.04 13.65 -25.36
CA LYS A 4 -10.06 13.51 -23.90
C LYS A 4 -8.63 13.23 -23.45
N MET A 5 -7.82 14.29 -23.35
CA MET A 5 -6.55 14.27 -22.66
C MET A 5 -6.86 13.90 -21.21
N GLY A 6 -6.62 12.64 -20.85
CA GLY A 6 -6.71 12.20 -19.46
C GLY A 6 -5.86 13.10 -18.57
N ARG A 7 -6.27 13.28 -17.31
CA ARG A 7 -5.56 14.12 -16.33
C ARG A 7 -4.11 13.63 -16.20
N PRO A 8 -3.09 14.42 -16.60
CA PRO A 8 -1.70 14.02 -16.43
C PRO A 8 -1.47 13.86 -14.93
N THR A 9 -1.25 12.62 -14.50
CA THR A 9 -0.96 12.30 -13.10
C THR A 9 0.47 11.80 -13.10
N ASP A 10 1.37 12.54 -12.46
CA ASP A 10 2.83 12.28 -12.45
C ASP A 10 3.21 10.96 -11.77
N ASN A 11 2.29 10.38 -10.99
CA ASN A 11 2.53 9.10 -10.33
C ASN A 11 1.23 8.29 -10.34
N PRO A 12 0.86 7.68 -11.49
CA PRO A 12 -0.28 6.78 -11.51
C PRO A 12 0.05 5.60 -10.59
N LYS A 13 -0.83 5.32 -9.63
CA LYS A 13 -0.77 4.08 -8.83
C LYS A 13 -1.22 2.92 -9.71
N THR A 14 -0.48 2.65 -10.77
CA THR A 14 -0.74 1.60 -11.78
C THR A 14 -0.22 0.24 -11.36
N GLU A 15 0.73 0.20 -10.43
CA GLU A 15 1.34 -1.00 -9.89
C GLU A 15 0.39 -1.69 -8.89
N VAL A 16 -0.03 -2.92 -9.18
CA VAL A 16 -0.86 -3.74 -8.28
C VAL A 16 -0.04 -4.86 -7.68
N ILE A 17 0.25 -4.77 -6.38
CA ILE A 17 0.93 -5.83 -5.64
C ILE A 17 -0.12 -6.83 -5.14
N LYS A 18 -0.24 -7.98 -5.81
CA LYS A 18 -1.11 -9.08 -5.37
C LYS A 18 -0.34 -9.96 -4.38
N ILE A 19 -0.73 -9.91 -3.11
CA ILE A 19 -0.09 -10.70 -2.04
C ILE A 19 -1.10 -11.75 -1.55
N ARG A 20 -0.69 -13.01 -1.48
CA ARG A 20 -1.44 -14.04 -0.73
C ARG A 20 -1.04 -13.94 0.73
N ALA A 21 -2.03 -13.66 1.57
CA ALA A 21 -1.88 -13.60 3.01
C ALA A 21 -2.67 -14.74 3.67
N THR A 22 -2.19 -15.23 4.79
CA THR A 22 -2.95 -16.17 5.63
C THR A 22 -4.03 -15.43 6.43
N LYS A 23 -4.91 -16.17 7.10
CA LYS A 23 -5.95 -15.59 7.96
C LYS A 23 -5.33 -14.79 9.11
N ASP A 24 -4.27 -15.31 9.71
CA ASP A 24 -3.52 -14.64 10.79
C ASP A 24 -2.89 -13.32 10.32
N ASP A 25 -2.34 -13.28 9.11
CA ASP A 25 -1.77 -12.04 8.55
C ASP A 25 -2.85 -10.97 8.37
N ARG A 26 -4.06 -11.37 7.94
CA ARG A 26 -5.20 -10.45 7.81
C ARG A 26 -5.62 -9.90 9.17
N GLU A 27 -5.68 -10.73 10.21
CA GLU A 27 -6.02 -10.30 11.57
C GLU A 27 -4.97 -9.34 12.14
N LYS A 28 -3.68 -9.63 11.96
CA LYS A 28 -2.60 -8.69 12.34
C LYS A 28 -2.72 -7.36 11.61
N LEU A 29 -3.07 -7.40 10.33
CA LEU A 29 -3.21 -6.19 9.51
C LEU A 29 -4.42 -5.36 9.97
N LEU A 30 -5.55 -5.99 10.27
CA LEU A 30 -6.73 -5.34 10.86
C LEU A 30 -6.41 -4.73 12.23
N PHE A 31 -5.74 -5.47 13.10
CA PHE A 31 -5.30 -4.97 14.40
C PHE A 31 -4.41 -3.74 14.28
N CYS A 32 -3.46 -3.76 13.34
CA CYS A 32 -2.62 -2.60 13.04
C CYS A 32 -3.45 -1.42 12.51
N CYS A 33 -4.43 -1.66 11.62
CA CYS A 33 -5.31 -0.61 11.10
C CYS A 33 -6.13 0.05 12.21
N GLU A 34 -6.74 -0.74 13.11
CA GLU A 34 -7.51 -0.22 14.24
C GLU A 34 -6.63 0.56 15.22
N LYS A 35 -5.47 0.01 15.57
CA LYS A 35 -4.57 0.63 16.56
C LYS A 35 -3.92 1.92 16.05
N LEU A 36 -3.61 1.98 14.75
CA LEU A 36 -2.96 3.14 14.13
C LEU A 36 -3.98 4.13 13.53
N GLY A 37 -5.26 3.75 13.43
CA GLY A 37 -6.29 4.54 12.75
C GLY A 37 -6.00 4.76 11.26
N LYS A 38 -5.25 3.83 10.64
CA LYS A 38 -4.79 3.94 9.24
C LYS A 38 -5.49 2.95 8.33
N THR A 39 -5.47 3.24 7.04
CA THR A 39 -5.97 2.30 6.02
C THR A 39 -5.03 1.12 5.82
N GLN A 40 -5.55 0.00 5.33
CA GLN A 40 -4.76 -1.19 5.00
C GLN A 40 -3.57 -0.87 4.09
N TYR A 41 -3.79 0.02 3.12
CA TYR A 41 -2.74 0.48 2.20
C TYR A 41 -1.59 1.18 2.94
N GLU A 42 -1.91 2.11 3.84
CA GLU A 42 -0.89 2.87 4.56
C GLU A 42 -0.08 1.98 5.49
N VAL A 43 -0.73 1.03 6.18
CA VAL A 43 -0.05 0.06 7.03
C VAL A 43 0.92 -0.81 6.23
N VAL A 44 0.50 -1.30 5.06
CA VAL A 44 1.37 -2.09 4.17
C VAL A 44 2.53 -1.26 3.64
N MET A 45 2.28 -0.04 3.17
CA MET A 45 3.33 0.85 2.65
C MET A 45 4.34 1.26 3.73
N GLU A 46 3.87 1.53 4.94
CA GLU A 46 4.73 1.83 6.09
C GLU A 46 5.58 0.60 6.49
N GLY A 47 4.99 -0.59 6.42
CA GLY A 47 5.71 -1.86 6.60
C GLY A 47 6.80 -2.06 5.55
N ILE A 48 6.49 -1.88 4.26
CA ILE A 48 7.45 -2.00 3.16
C ILE A 48 8.58 -0.98 3.33
N ASN A 49 8.28 0.28 3.65
CA ASN A 49 9.28 1.30 3.89
C ASN A 49 10.21 0.94 5.06
N LYS A 50 9.67 0.44 6.18
CA LYS A 50 10.47 -0.01 7.33
C LYS A 50 11.38 -1.18 6.97
N VAL A 51 10.90 -2.15 6.20
CA VAL A 51 11.71 -3.28 5.73
C VAL A 51 12.78 -2.82 4.75
N TYR A 52 12.44 -1.93 3.81
CA TYR A 52 13.38 -1.35 2.85
C TYR A 52 14.51 -0.59 3.56
N GLN A 53 14.18 0.26 4.53
CA GLN A 53 15.18 1.00 5.32
C GLN A 53 16.09 0.06 6.12
N LYS A 54 15.56 -1.05 6.63
CA LYS A 54 16.36 -2.08 7.29
C LYS A 54 17.27 -2.83 6.31
N ALA A 55 16.78 -3.16 5.12
CA ALA A 55 17.53 -3.90 4.11
C ALA A 55 18.61 -3.06 3.41
N LYS A 56 18.46 -1.74 3.39
CA LYS A 56 19.46 -0.80 2.83
C LYS A 56 20.63 -0.53 3.78
N LYS A 57 20.55 -1.02 5.02
CA LYS A 57 21.56 -0.85 6.06
C LYS A 57 22.50 -2.06 6.08
#